data_AF-A0A151S459-F1
#
_entry.id   AF-A0A151S459-F1
#
_cell.length_a   1.000
_cell.length_b   1.000
_cell.length_c   1.000
_cell.angle_alpha   90.00
_cell.angle_beta   90.00
_cell.angle_gamma   90.00
#
_symmetry.space_group_name_H-M   'P 1'
#
loop_
_entity.id
_entity.type
_entity.pdbx_description
1 polymer ?
#
loop_
_entity_poly.entity_id
_entity_poly.type
_entity_poly.pdbx_seq_one_letter_code
_entity_poly.pdbx_strand_id
1 'polypeptide(L)' 'MVAKDSVNAMDMEASLWHRRLGHISENGLNYLAKKDVLLGLKSVELEKCSHCMAGKQTRISFKKHPP' A
#
# COMPACT_ATOMS: atom_id res chain seq x y z
N MET A 1 8.98 6.26 -22.65
CA MET A 1 9.12 7.39 -21.70
C MET A 1 9.78 6.86 -20.45
N VAL A 2 11.01 7.33 -20.25
CA VAL A 2 11.97 7.18 -19.13
C VAL A 2 11.53 6.33 -17.93
N ALA A 3 12.22 5.19 -17.74
CA ALA A 3 12.34 4.53 -16.46
C ALA A 3 13.02 5.50 -15.49
N LYS A 4 12.28 5.92 -14.46
CA LYS A 4 12.84 6.73 -13.38
C LYS A 4 13.62 5.78 -12.46
N ASP A 5 14.83 5.44 -12.89
CA ASP A 5 15.77 4.59 -12.15
C ASP A 5 16.51 5.38 -11.05
N SER A 6 15.73 6.07 -10.22
CA SER A 6 16.18 6.63 -8.94
C SER A 6 15.26 6.07 -7.86
N VAL A 7 15.41 4.78 -7.59
CA VAL A 7 14.72 4.12 -6.49
C VAL A 7 15.30 4.69 -5.19
N ASN A 8 14.62 5.70 -4.66
CA ASN A 8 14.88 6.25 -3.34
C ASN A 8 14.83 5.11 -2.31
N ALA A 9 15.89 4.90 -1.54
CA ALA A 9 15.99 3.78 -0.60
C ALA A 9 14.81 3.73 0.38
N MET A 10 14.21 4.89 0.69
CA MET A 10 13.03 5.01 1.54
C MET A 10 11.76 4.42 0.90
N ASP A 11 11.57 4.59 -0.42
CA ASP A 11 10.40 4.07 -1.15
C ASP A 11 10.47 2.55 -1.25
N MET A 12 11.69 2.01 -1.33
CA MET A 12 11.95 0.57 -1.26
C MET A 12 11.58 0.00 0.12
N GLU A 13 11.86 0.73 1.20
CA GLU A 13 11.55 0.31 2.57
C GLU A 13 10.04 0.33 2.86
N ALA A 14 9.34 1.40 2.47
CA ALA A 14 7.87 1.47 2.56
C ALA A 14 7.18 0.34 1.79
N SER A 15 7.62 0.10 0.55
CA SER A 15 7.10 -0.97 -0.31
C SER A 15 7.35 -2.38 0.26
N LEU A 16 8.49 -2.58 0.93
CA LEU A 16 8.83 -3.84 1.60
C LEU A 16 7.90 -4.11 2.78
N TRP A 17 7.73 -3.12 3.66
CA TRP A 17 6.83 -3.23 4.81
C TRP A 17 5.37 -3.39 4.39
N HIS A 18 4.95 -2.73 3.31
CA HIS A 18 3.62 -2.88 2.74
C HIS A 18 3.32 -4.36 2.42
N ARG A 19 4.26 -5.05 1.77
CA ARG A 19 4.12 -6.46 1.41
C ARG A 19 4.23 -7.38 2.63
N ARG A 20 5.20 -7.14 3.53
CA ARG A 20 5.41 -7.96 4.75
C ARG A 20 4.20 -7.96 5.68
N LEU A 21 3.48 -6.85 5.76
CA LEU A 21 2.29 -6.69 6.62
C LEU A 21 0.98 -7.07 5.93
N GLY A 22 1.04 -7.87 4.86
CA GLY A 22 -0.16 -8.37 4.17
C GLY A 22 -0.88 -7.30 3.38
N HIS A 23 -0.13 -6.46 2.65
CA HIS A 23 -0.68 -5.38 1.81
C HIS A 23 -1.39 -4.26 2.61
N ILE A 24 -0.84 -3.89 3.77
CA ILE A 24 -1.36 -2.80 4.61
C ILE A 24 -1.44 -1.48 3.84
N SER A 25 -2.44 -0.65 4.14
CA SER A 25 -2.60 0.66 3.48
C SER A 25 -1.48 1.64 3.85
N GLU A 26 -1.27 2.64 3.00
CA GLU A 26 -0.34 3.74 3.29
C GLU A 26 -0.66 4.43 4.62
N ASN A 27 -1.94 4.63 4.94
CA ASN A 27 -2.37 5.17 6.23
C ASN A 27 -1.95 4.28 7.41
N GLY A 28 -2.08 2.96 7.27
CA GLY A 28 -1.63 2.02 8.29
C GLY A 28 -0.12 2.04 8.48
N LEU A 29 0.62 2.13 7.38
CA LEU A 29 2.08 2.25 7.40
C LEU A 29 2.53 3.59 8.03
N ASN A 30 1.89 4.70 7.68
CA ASN A 30 2.12 6.01 8.28
C ASN A 30 1.83 6.02 9.79
N TYR A 31 0.79 5.31 10.23
CA TYR A 31 0.51 5.14 11.66
C TYR A 31 1.64 4.39 12.37
N LEU A 32 2.13 3.28 11.79
CA LEU A 32 3.21 2.49 12.37
C LEU A 32 4.55 3.23 12.39
N ALA A 33 4.85 4.01 11.34
CA ALA A 33 6.03 4.87 11.28
C ALA A 33 5.98 5.95 12.39
N LYS A 34 4.83 6.61 12.60
CA LYS A 34 4.64 7.59 13.69
C LYS A 34 4.77 6.99 15.09
N LYS A 35 4.55 5.68 15.22
CA LYS A 35 4.71 4.94 16.48
C LYS A 35 6.12 4.37 16.65
N ASP A 36 7.03 4.64 15.71
CA ASP A 36 8.41 4.12 15.69
C ASP A 36 8.47 2.58 15.77
N VAL A 37 7.40 1.90 15.30
CA VAL A 37 7.29 0.43 15.31
C VAL A 37 8.11 -0.18 14.17
N LEU A 38 8.26 0.57 13.07
CA LEU A 38 9.01 0.15 11.89
C LEU A 38 10.29 0.98 11.80
N LEU A 39 11.42 0.32 12.00
CA LEU A 39 12.74 0.93 11.83
C LEU A 39 12.90 1.43 10.38
N GLY A 40 13.55 2.60 10.23
CA GLY A 40 13.94 3.18 8.93
C GLY A 40 12.86 4.01 8.21
N LEU A 41 11.59 3.87 8.58
CA LEU A 41 10.48 4.59 7.95
C LEU A 41 10.25 5.99 8.54
N LYS A 42 10.75 7.02 7.83
CA LYS A 42 10.50 8.44 8.19
C LYS A 42 9.23 9.02 7.55
N SER A 43 8.94 8.62 6.31
CA SER A 43 7.75 9.06 5.55
C SER A 43 7.33 7.94 4.62
N VAL A 44 6.03 7.70 4.52
CA VAL A 44 5.49 6.63 3.67
C VAL A 44 4.78 7.25 2.48
N GLU A 45 5.35 7.04 1.31
CA GLU A 45 4.68 7.19 0.03
C GLU A 45 4.68 5.82 -0.64
N LEU A 46 3.49 5.26 -0.90
CA LEU A 46 3.37 3.95 -1.54
C LEU A 46 2.99 4.09 -3.00
N GLU A 47 3.81 3.48 -3.86
CA GLU A 47 3.46 3.28 -5.25
C GLU A 47 2.22 2.38 -5.42
N LYS A 48 1.55 2.51 -6.57
CA LYS A 48 0.37 1.70 -6.88
C LYS A 48 0.71 0.21 -6.86
N CYS A 49 0.08 -0.53 -5.96
CA CYS A 49 0.22 -1.97 -5.84
C CYS A 49 -0.89 -2.70 -6.62
N SER A 50 -0.51 -3.44 -7.67
CA SER A 50 -1.44 -4.22 -8.51
C SER A 50 -2.26 -5.23 -7.71
N HIS A 51 -1.62 -5.95 -6.77
CA HIS A 51 -2.29 -6.91 -5.90
C HIS A 51 -3.34 -6.26 -4.99
N CYS A 52 -3.07 -5.06 -4.46
CA CYS A 52 -4.05 -4.33 -3.66
C CYS A 52 -5.26 -3.90 -4.47
N MET A 53 -5.04 -3.46 -5.71
CA MET A 53 -6.13 -3.05 -6.59
C MET A 53 -7.00 -4.25 -6.99
N ALA A 54 -6.38 -5.41 -7.27
CA ALA A 54 -7.11 -6.64 -7.58
C ALA A 54 -7.85 -7.21 -6.35
N GLY A 55 -7.25 -7.15 -5.17
CA GLY A 55 -7.81 -7.70 -3.93
C GLY A 55 -8.94 -6.87 -3.30
N LYS A 56 -9.03 -5.58 -3.62
CA LYS A 56 -10.13 -4.69 -3.20
C LYS A 56 -11.38 -4.87 -4.07
N GLN A 57 -11.82 -6.11 -4.28
CA GLN A 57 -13.13 -6.32 -4.88
C GLN A 57 -14.21 -5.97 -3.85
N THR A 58 -14.85 -4.81 -4.02
CA THR A 58 -16.01 -4.43 -3.21
C THR A 58 -17.12 -5.43 -3.48
N ARG A 59 -17.66 -6.06 -2.43
CA ARG A 59 -18.83 -6.94 -2.55
C ARG A 59 -19.96 -6.12 -3.15
N ILE A 60 -20.33 -6.43 -4.39
CA ILE A 60 -21.52 -5.85 -5.01
C ILE A 60 -22.75 -6.24 -4.18
N SER A 61 -23.60 -5.26 -3.90
CA SER A 61 -24.88 -5.53 -3.26
C SER A 61 -25.76 -6.33 -4.21
N PHE A 62 -26.49 -7.31 -3.68
CA PHE A 62 -27.53 -7.98 -4.45
C PHE A 62 -28.57 -6.94 -4.88
N LYS A 63 -28.99 -6.99 -6.15
CA LYS A 63 -30.12 -6.18 -6.61
C LYS A 63 -31.36 -6.62 -5.83
N LYS A 64 -32.12 -5.66 -5.27
CA LYS A 64 -33.35 -5.95 -4.51
C LYS A 64 -34.46 -6.53 -5.38
N HIS A 65 -34.37 -6.34 -6.70
CA HIS A 65 -35.33 -6.86 -7.66
C HIS A 65 -34.57 -7.52 -8.82
N PRO A 66 -35.06 -8.66 -9.34
CA PRO A 66 -34.55 -9.24 -10.59
C PRO A 66 -34.82 -8.29 -11.77
N PRO A 67 -34.13 -8.48 -12.91
CA PRO A 67 -34.46 -7.80 -14.17
C PRO A 67 -35.91 -8.02 -14.59
#